data_AF-A0A9D8Z6K1-F1
#
_entry.id   AF-A0A9D8Z6K1-F1
#
_cell.length_a   1.000
_cell.length_b   1.000
_cell.length_c   1.000
_cell.angle_alpha   90.00
_cell.angle_beta   90.00
_cell.angle_gamma   90.00
#
_symmetry.space_group_name_H-M   'P 1'
#
loop_
_entity.id
_entity.type
_entity.pdbx_description
1 polymer ?
#
loop_
_entity_poly.entity_id
_entity_poly.type
_entity_poly.pdbx_seq_one_letter_code
_entity_poly.pdbx_strand_id
1 'polypeptide(L)'
;MRIAFLTPLLLLAPAAHAADAKVAWYADPTTATAFAALVIFLIIVGLVGGFKTIFSKLDERATGIQGQIDEARALREEAAKLMADAKKKAKEADAAAEDIIKRAKADADTMMKQAKADLKAKVARRETQAEARIARAEADATADVRRVAADAATEAARSILAGSGEANDLFDNALGEIDKCLN
;
A
#
# COMPACT_ATOMS: atom_id res chain seq x y z
N MET A 1 -29.98 -79.08 -34.73
CA MET A 1 -29.00 -79.22 -35.83
C MET A 1 -27.62 -79.41 -35.18
N ARG A 2 -27.34 -80.62 -34.64
CA ARG A 2 -26.36 -81.62 -35.14
C ARG A 2 -24.94 -81.02 -35.28
N ILE A 3 -24.06 -81.04 -34.25
CA ILE A 3 -23.35 -82.14 -33.53
C ILE A 3 -21.92 -82.38 -34.07
N ALA A 4 -20.97 -82.38 -33.11
CA ALA A 4 -19.69 -83.13 -32.98
C ALA A 4 -18.54 -82.86 -33.96
N PHE A 5 -17.33 -82.53 -33.44
CA PHE A 5 -16.31 -83.44 -32.91
C PHE A 5 -15.92 -84.55 -33.91
N LEU A 6 -14.72 -84.47 -34.50
CA LEU A 6 -13.67 -85.51 -34.39
C LEU A 6 -12.39 -85.06 -35.13
N THR A 7 -11.27 -85.26 -34.46
CA THR A 7 -9.89 -85.27 -34.98
C THR A 7 -9.67 -86.49 -35.92
N PRO A 8 -8.43 -86.83 -36.35
CA PRO A 8 -7.82 -86.50 -37.64
C PRO A 8 -7.58 -87.77 -38.51
N LEU A 9 -7.32 -87.62 -39.82
CA LEU A 9 -6.78 -88.72 -40.62
C LEU A 9 -5.58 -88.27 -41.47
N LEU A 10 -4.43 -88.61 -40.92
CA LEU A 10 -3.14 -88.83 -41.56
C LEU A 10 -3.29 -89.79 -42.76
N LEU A 11 -2.95 -89.35 -43.98
CA LEU A 11 -2.03 -90.07 -44.88
C LEU A 11 -1.75 -89.30 -46.19
N LEU A 12 -0.52 -89.48 -46.65
CA LEU A 12 -0.01 -89.33 -48.03
C LEU A 12 0.58 -87.97 -48.43
N ALA A 13 1.88 -87.84 -48.15
CA ALA A 13 2.81 -87.00 -48.89
C ALA A 13 2.78 -87.32 -50.40
N PRO A 14 3.30 -86.41 -51.24
CA PRO A 14 4.70 -86.59 -51.59
C PRO A 14 5.52 -85.33 -51.36
N ALA A 15 6.75 -85.58 -50.92
CA ALA A 15 7.83 -84.62 -50.82
C ALA A 15 8.09 -83.94 -52.16
N ALA A 16 8.24 -82.61 -52.14
CA ALA A 16 9.07 -81.89 -53.09
C ALA A 16 9.90 -80.86 -52.31
N HIS A 17 11.09 -81.34 -51.94
CA HIS A 17 12.34 -80.59 -51.74
C HIS A 17 12.51 -79.57 -52.89
N ALA A 18 13.09 -78.38 -52.75
CA ALA A 18 14.44 -78.06 -52.28
C ALA A 18 14.51 -76.51 -52.18
N ALA A 19 15.12 -75.87 -51.17
CA ALA A 19 16.56 -75.75 -50.91
C ALA A 19 17.38 -75.30 -52.15
N ASP A 20 17.87 -74.07 -52.08
CA ASP A 20 19.05 -73.48 -52.75
C ASP A 20 19.26 -73.79 -54.25
N ALA A 21 18.86 -72.85 -55.10
CA ALA A 21 19.57 -72.58 -56.33
C ALA A 21 19.79 -71.06 -56.42
N LYS A 22 21.04 -70.65 -56.63
CA LYS A 22 21.38 -69.29 -57.06
C LYS A 22 20.86 -69.09 -58.48
N VAL A 23 19.55 -68.96 -58.62
CA VAL A 23 18.92 -68.57 -59.86
C VAL A 23 18.87 -67.05 -59.86
N ALA A 24 19.37 -66.43 -60.93
CA ALA A 24 19.35 -64.99 -61.03
C ALA A 24 17.91 -64.49 -60.82
N TRP A 25 17.75 -63.42 -60.04
CA TRP A 25 16.48 -62.89 -59.52
C TRP A 25 15.33 -62.73 -60.54
N TYR A 26 15.64 -62.77 -61.84
CA TYR A 26 14.71 -62.66 -62.97
C TYR A 26 14.17 -63.99 -63.50
N ALA A 27 14.70 -65.15 -63.08
CA ALA A 27 14.36 -66.45 -63.64
C ALA A 27 13.19 -67.14 -62.92
N ASP A 28 12.91 -66.81 -61.67
CA ASP A 28 11.72 -67.26 -60.95
C ASP A 28 10.54 -66.30 -61.23
N PRO A 29 9.42 -66.76 -61.83
CA PRO A 29 8.29 -65.90 -62.17
C PRO A 29 7.63 -65.28 -60.93
N THR A 30 7.77 -65.88 -59.75
CA THR A 30 7.25 -65.35 -58.48
C THR A 30 8.12 -64.22 -57.92
N THR A 31 9.45 -64.30 -58.04
CA THR A 31 10.35 -63.21 -57.60
C THR A 31 10.35 -62.05 -58.57
N ALA A 32 10.26 -62.31 -59.88
CA ALA A 32 10.15 -61.26 -60.89
C ALA A 32 8.82 -60.47 -60.77
N THR A 33 7.69 -61.17 -60.53
CA THR A 33 6.41 -60.50 -60.28
C THR A 33 6.36 -59.78 -58.94
N ALA A 34 6.96 -60.33 -57.87
CA ALA A 34 7.10 -59.63 -56.59
C ALA A 34 7.98 -58.37 -56.70
N PHE A 35 9.08 -58.43 -57.47
CA PHE A 35 9.93 -57.27 -57.72
C PHE A 35 9.22 -56.22 -58.58
N ALA A 36 8.51 -56.63 -59.64
CA ALA A 36 7.70 -55.71 -60.44
C ALA A 36 6.57 -55.06 -59.61
N ALA A 37 5.91 -55.83 -58.72
CA ALA A 37 4.92 -55.30 -57.80
C ALA A 37 5.53 -54.30 -56.79
N LEU A 38 6.73 -54.57 -56.27
CA LEU A 38 7.47 -53.63 -55.41
C LEU A 38 7.82 -52.33 -56.16
N VAL A 39 8.28 -52.42 -57.40
CA VAL A 39 8.62 -51.26 -58.23
C VAL A 39 7.38 -50.43 -58.54
N ILE A 40 6.27 -51.07 -58.94
CA ILE A 40 4.99 -50.40 -59.17
C ILE A 40 4.47 -49.76 -57.87
N PHE A 41 4.60 -50.44 -56.72
CA PHE A 41 4.25 -49.89 -55.41
C PHE A 41 5.08 -48.64 -55.07
N LEU A 42 6.40 -48.67 -55.27
CA LEU A 42 7.25 -47.50 -55.06
C LEU A 42 6.95 -46.34 -56.03
N ILE A 43 6.61 -46.65 -57.29
CA ILE A 43 6.17 -45.65 -58.27
C ILE A 43 4.85 -45.02 -57.83
N ILE A 44 3.88 -45.81 -57.37
CA ILE A 44 2.61 -45.31 -56.83
C ILE A 44 2.86 -44.45 -55.58
N VAL A 45 3.69 -44.89 -54.64
CA VAL A 45 4.04 -44.11 -53.44
C VAL A 45 4.76 -42.80 -53.81
N GLY A 46 5.62 -42.85 -54.83
CA GLY A 46 6.29 -41.67 -55.38
C GLY A 46 5.32 -40.68 -56.04
N LEU A 47 4.40 -41.17 -56.89
CA LEU A 47 3.37 -40.37 -57.58
C LEU A 47 2.33 -39.79 -56.62
N VAL A 48 1.89 -40.56 -55.62
CA VAL A 48 0.99 -40.12 -54.55
C VAL A 48 1.69 -39.17 -53.58
N GLY A 49 3.01 -39.03 -53.66
CA GLY A 49 3.77 -38.07 -52.86
C GLY A 49 3.90 -38.48 -51.39
N GLY A 50 3.90 -39.79 -51.09
CA GLY A 50 4.03 -40.29 -49.71
C GLY A 50 5.30 -39.83 -48.99
N PHE A 51 6.40 -39.63 -49.72
CA PHE A 51 7.60 -39.01 -49.17
C PHE A 51 7.38 -37.53 -48.81
N LYS A 52 6.67 -36.77 -49.65
CA LYS A 52 6.39 -35.35 -49.43
C LYS A 52 5.52 -35.13 -48.19
N THR A 53 4.52 -35.97 -47.95
CA THR A 53 3.65 -35.86 -46.77
C THR A 53 4.39 -36.17 -45.47
N ILE A 54 5.29 -37.17 -45.47
CA ILE A 54 6.13 -37.50 -44.31
C ILE A 54 7.07 -36.32 -44.00
N PHE A 55 7.81 -35.82 -45.00
CA PHE A 55 8.68 -34.65 -44.81
C PHE A 55 7.90 -33.41 -44.36
N SER A 56 6.71 -33.17 -44.93
CA SER A 56 5.86 -32.05 -44.53
C SER A 56 5.39 -32.15 -43.08
N LYS A 57 5.08 -33.35 -42.57
CA LYS A 57 4.69 -33.55 -41.16
C LYS A 57 5.87 -33.38 -40.19
N LEU A 58 7.07 -33.76 -40.61
CA LEU A 58 8.30 -33.49 -39.86
C LEU A 58 8.60 -31.99 -39.80
N ASP A 59 8.42 -31.28 -40.93
CA ASP A 59 8.62 -29.83 -41.03
C ASP A 59 7.56 -29.06 -40.21
N GLU A 60 6.30 -29.48 -40.24
CA GLU A 60 5.22 -28.94 -39.40
C GLU A 60 5.54 -29.10 -37.90
N ARG A 61 6.13 -30.24 -37.51
CA ARG A 61 6.59 -30.43 -36.13
C ARG A 61 7.80 -29.56 -35.79
N ALA A 62 8.78 -29.45 -36.69
CA ALA A 62 9.96 -28.63 -36.47
C ALA A 62 9.58 -27.14 -36.31
N THR A 63 8.70 -26.63 -37.17
CA THR A 63 8.16 -25.27 -37.08
C THR A 63 7.32 -25.06 -35.82
N GLY A 64 6.48 -26.04 -35.43
CA GLY A 64 5.72 -25.98 -34.19
C GLY A 64 6.58 -25.99 -32.93
N ILE A 65 7.69 -26.75 -32.90
CA ILE A 65 8.65 -26.74 -31.79
C ILE A 65 9.41 -25.42 -31.76
N GLN A 66 9.84 -24.92 -32.92
CA GLN A 66 10.53 -23.64 -33.01
C GLN A 66 9.65 -22.50 -32.50
N GLY A 67 8.36 -22.48 -32.89
CA GLY A 67 7.39 -21.51 -32.39
C GLY A 67 7.21 -21.54 -30.87
N GLN A 68 7.12 -22.74 -30.27
CA GLN A 68 7.05 -22.88 -28.81
C GLN A 68 8.32 -22.41 -28.10
N ILE A 69 9.50 -22.65 -28.69
CA ILE A 69 10.77 -22.16 -28.15
C ILE A 69 10.83 -20.64 -28.21
N ASP A 70 10.37 -20.04 -29.31
CA ASP A 70 10.37 -18.59 -29.49
C ASP A 70 9.36 -17.91 -28.56
N GLU A 71 8.18 -18.49 -28.37
CA GLU A 71 7.19 -18.03 -27.39
C GLU A 71 7.72 -18.14 -25.95
N ALA A 72 8.35 -19.26 -25.60
CA ALA A 72 8.97 -19.43 -24.28
C ALA A 72 10.13 -18.43 -24.04
N ARG A 73 10.90 -18.09 -25.08
CA ARG A 73 11.92 -17.04 -25.02
C ARG A 73 11.31 -15.67 -24.82
N ALA A 74 10.27 -15.33 -25.56
CA ALA A 74 9.53 -14.08 -25.41
C ALA A 74 8.95 -13.95 -23.99
N LEU A 75 8.30 -14.99 -23.48
CA LEU A 75 7.74 -15.01 -22.13
C LEU A 75 8.82 -14.87 -21.06
N ARG A 76 10.01 -15.48 -21.26
CA ARG A 76 11.16 -15.30 -20.36
C ARG A 76 11.67 -13.87 -20.39
N GLU A 77 11.73 -13.25 -21.55
CA GLU A 77 12.16 -11.85 -21.68
C GLU A 77 11.17 -10.90 -21.01
N GLU A 78 9.87 -11.11 -21.19
CA GLU A 78 8.82 -10.34 -20.51
C GLU A 78 8.87 -10.52 -19.00
N ALA A 79 9.03 -11.76 -18.52
CA ALA A 79 9.20 -12.03 -17.09
C ALA A 79 10.46 -11.35 -16.53
N ALA A 80 11.56 -11.33 -17.28
CA ALA A 80 12.79 -10.65 -16.88
C ALA A 80 12.60 -9.13 -16.81
N LYS A 81 11.90 -8.53 -17.79
CA LYS A 81 11.52 -7.11 -17.78
C LYS A 81 10.63 -6.79 -16.58
N LEU A 82 9.60 -7.60 -16.34
CA LEU A 82 8.70 -7.42 -15.21
C LEU A 82 9.43 -7.52 -13.86
N MET A 83 10.37 -8.46 -13.73
CA MET A 83 11.24 -8.58 -12.54
C MET A 83 12.13 -7.35 -12.35
N ALA A 84 12.69 -6.81 -13.43
CA ALA A 84 13.51 -5.60 -13.37
C ALA A 84 12.67 -4.38 -12.96
N ASP A 85 11.49 -4.22 -13.55
CA ASP A 85 10.55 -3.14 -13.24
C ASP A 85 10.03 -3.24 -11.81
N ALA A 86 9.68 -4.44 -11.33
CA ALA A 86 9.25 -4.65 -9.96
C ALA A 86 10.36 -4.30 -8.96
N LYS A 87 11.61 -4.71 -9.23
CA LYS A 87 12.77 -4.34 -8.39
C LYS A 87 13.02 -2.84 -8.39
N LYS A 88 12.88 -2.18 -9.54
CA LYS A 88 13.01 -0.73 -9.64
C LYS A 88 11.92 -0.02 -8.84
N LYS A 89 10.66 -0.42 -9.01
CA LYS A 89 9.52 0.11 -8.24
C LYS A 89 9.67 -0.12 -6.74
N ALA A 90 10.18 -1.28 -6.32
CA ALA A 90 10.45 -1.55 -4.91
C ALA A 90 11.48 -0.56 -4.34
N LYS A 91 12.61 -0.36 -5.03
CA LYS A 91 13.62 0.63 -4.62
C LYS A 91 13.09 2.06 -4.59
N GLU A 92 12.27 2.44 -5.58
CA GLU A 92 11.62 3.75 -5.62
C GLU A 92 10.63 3.92 -4.46
N ALA A 93 9.87 2.88 -4.13
CA ALA A 93 8.95 2.89 -2.99
C ALA A 93 9.69 3.00 -1.66
N ASP A 94 10.81 2.28 -1.49
CA ASP A 94 11.66 2.38 -0.29
C ASP A 94 12.22 3.80 -0.15
N ALA A 95 12.74 4.38 -1.24
CA ALA A 95 13.24 5.76 -1.25
C ALA A 95 12.14 6.79 -0.95
N ALA A 96 10.94 6.60 -1.52
CA ALA A 96 9.78 7.45 -1.24
C ALA A 96 9.33 7.34 0.22
N ALA A 97 9.32 6.14 0.81
CA ALA A 97 9.00 5.93 2.21
C ALA A 97 10.02 6.63 3.13
N GLU A 98 11.31 6.52 2.83
CA GLU A 98 12.34 7.26 3.55
C GLU A 98 12.15 8.78 3.47
N ASP A 99 11.81 9.31 2.29
CA ASP A 99 11.56 10.73 2.09
C ASP A 99 10.31 11.20 2.88
N ILE A 100 9.23 10.41 2.88
CA ILE A 100 8.05 10.67 3.69
C ILE A 100 8.41 10.74 5.18
N ILE A 101 9.21 9.79 5.68
CA ILE A 101 9.65 9.78 7.09
C ILE A 101 10.53 11.00 7.39
N LYS A 102 11.44 11.37 6.50
CA LYS A 102 12.30 12.55 6.67
C LYS A 102 11.49 13.84 6.72
N ARG A 103 10.53 14.01 5.80
CA ARG A 103 9.62 15.17 5.78
C ARG A 103 8.74 15.21 7.03
N ALA A 104 8.14 14.09 7.41
CA ALA A 104 7.31 14.01 8.62
C ALA A 104 8.10 14.39 9.89
N LYS A 105 9.37 13.98 9.99
CA LYS A 105 10.25 14.40 11.10
C LYS A 105 10.57 15.90 11.06
N ALA A 106 10.90 16.45 9.89
CA ALA A 106 11.16 17.88 9.74
C ALA A 106 9.92 18.75 10.06
N ASP A 107 8.75 18.29 9.63
CA ASP A 107 7.46 18.93 9.91
C ASP A 107 7.14 18.84 11.40
N ALA A 108 7.33 17.66 12.03
CA ALA A 108 7.15 17.49 13.46
C ALA A 108 8.08 18.41 14.28
N ASP A 109 9.36 18.53 13.90
CA ASP A 109 10.29 19.44 14.57
C ASP A 109 9.86 20.91 14.43
N THR A 110 9.35 21.29 13.26
CA THR A 110 8.83 22.64 13.02
C THR A 110 7.58 22.92 13.83
N MET A 111 6.63 21.98 13.85
CA MET A 111 5.42 22.04 14.67
C MET A 111 5.76 22.11 16.16
N MET A 112 6.75 21.34 16.62
CA MET A 112 7.20 21.38 18.02
C MET A 112 7.83 22.72 18.38
N LYS A 113 8.61 23.33 17.48
CA LYS A 113 9.15 24.69 17.68
C LYS A 113 8.04 25.73 17.77
N GLN A 114 7.07 25.68 16.86
CA GLN A 114 5.92 26.58 16.85
C GLN A 114 5.07 26.40 18.11
N ALA A 115 4.73 25.16 18.48
CA ALA A 115 3.97 24.85 19.68
C ALA A 115 4.68 25.34 20.96
N LYS A 116 6.01 25.19 21.05
CA LYS A 116 6.79 25.75 22.16
C LYS A 116 6.74 27.28 22.20
N ALA A 117 6.84 27.94 21.06
CA ALA A 117 6.73 29.40 20.97
C ALA A 117 5.33 29.88 21.40
N ASP A 118 4.28 29.22 20.92
CA ASP A 118 2.89 29.52 21.27
C ASP A 118 2.61 29.27 22.75
N LEU A 119 3.14 28.19 23.32
CA LEU A 119 3.03 27.90 24.75
C LEU A 119 3.73 28.98 25.57
N LYS A 120 4.95 29.38 25.19
CA LYS A 120 5.66 30.47 25.87
C LYS A 120 4.86 31.78 25.82
N ALA A 121 4.29 32.12 24.67
CA ALA A 121 3.43 33.30 24.53
C ALA A 121 2.15 33.19 25.38
N LYS A 122 1.51 32.02 25.44
CA LYS A 122 0.33 31.77 26.28
C LYS A 122 0.65 31.89 27.76
N VAL A 123 1.79 31.35 28.21
CA VAL A 123 2.24 31.47 29.60
C VAL A 123 2.51 32.93 29.95
N ALA A 124 3.27 33.66 29.14
CA ALA A 124 3.52 35.09 29.36
C ALA A 124 2.23 35.94 29.41
N ARG A 125 1.23 35.64 28.56
CA ARG A 125 -0.07 36.31 28.63
C ARG A 125 -0.84 35.95 29.91
N ARG A 126 -0.72 34.72 30.42
CA ARG A 126 -1.37 34.33 31.69
C ARG A 126 -0.67 34.97 32.89
N GLU A 127 0.64 35.09 32.84
CA GLU A 127 1.44 35.76 33.86
C GLU A 127 1.05 37.23 33.97
N THR A 128 1.05 37.98 32.85
CA THR A 128 0.60 39.39 32.85
C THR A 128 -0.85 39.56 33.29
N GLN A 129 -1.75 38.62 32.95
CA GLN A 129 -3.12 38.62 33.47
C GLN A 129 -3.20 38.35 34.97
N ALA A 130 -2.36 37.46 35.50
CA ALA A 130 -2.29 37.17 36.93
C ALA A 130 -1.74 38.37 37.70
N GLU A 131 -0.64 38.98 37.21
CA GLU A 131 -0.08 40.21 37.77
C GLU A 131 -1.10 41.35 37.78
N ALA A 132 -1.82 41.57 36.67
CA ALA A 132 -2.87 42.58 36.61
C ALA A 132 -4.03 42.30 37.59
N ARG A 133 -4.37 41.03 37.83
CA ARG A 133 -5.38 40.65 38.83
C ARG A 133 -4.89 40.89 40.25
N ILE A 134 -3.63 40.59 40.54
CA ILE A 134 -3.01 40.83 41.85
C ILE A 134 -2.96 42.35 42.11
N ALA A 135 -2.45 43.14 41.17
CA ALA A 135 -2.39 44.60 41.32
C ALA A 135 -3.77 45.22 41.54
N ARG A 136 -4.80 44.71 40.85
CA ARG A 136 -6.19 45.14 41.08
C ARG A 136 -6.69 44.75 42.46
N ALA A 137 -6.45 43.52 42.89
CA ALA A 137 -6.83 43.05 44.22
C ALA A 137 -6.11 43.81 45.34
N GLU A 138 -4.85 44.19 45.15
CA GLU A 138 -4.10 45.03 46.09
C GLU A 138 -4.68 46.45 46.19
N ALA A 139 -5.04 47.05 45.05
CA ALA A 139 -5.70 48.36 45.02
C ALA A 139 -7.06 48.32 45.72
N ASP A 140 -7.87 47.29 45.43
CA ASP A 140 -9.19 47.08 46.04
C ASP A 140 -9.05 46.85 47.56
N ALA A 141 -8.12 45.99 48.00
CA ALA A 141 -7.87 45.74 49.42
C ALA A 141 -7.39 46.99 50.16
N THR A 142 -6.53 47.81 49.53
CA THR A 142 -6.07 49.08 50.10
C THR A 142 -7.22 50.07 50.23
N ALA A 143 -8.11 50.13 49.22
CA ALA A 143 -9.29 50.97 49.26
C ALA A 143 -10.27 50.52 50.37
N ASP A 144 -10.46 49.22 50.55
CA ASP A 144 -11.28 48.66 51.62
C ASP A 144 -10.73 48.99 53.01
N VAL A 145 -9.42 48.86 53.24
CA VAL A 145 -8.81 49.24 54.52
C VAL A 145 -8.99 50.73 54.79
N ARG A 146 -8.81 51.59 53.78
CA ARG A 146 -9.06 53.03 53.92
C ARG A 146 -10.51 53.35 54.25
N ARG A 147 -11.46 52.65 53.62
CA ARG A 147 -12.89 52.80 53.90
C ARG A 147 -13.21 52.39 55.34
N VAL A 148 -12.74 51.23 55.80
CA VAL A 148 -12.93 50.77 57.18
C VAL A 148 -12.30 51.74 58.19
N ALA A 149 -11.11 52.28 57.90
CA ALA A 149 -10.47 53.28 58.75
C ALA A 149 -11.27 54.59 58.80
N ALA A 150 -11.81 55.06 57.67
CA ALA A 150 -12.67 56.24 57.62
C ALA A 150 -14.00 56.02 58.37
N ASP A 151 -14.61 54.85 58.21
CA ASP A 151 -15.82 54.45 58.93
C ASP A 151 -15.56 54.41 60.45
N ALA A 152 -14.43 53.82 60.88
CA ALA A 152 -14.04 53.80 62.30
C ALA A 152 -13.73 55.20 62.85
N ALA A 153 -13.06 56.06 62.08
CA ALA A 153 -12.74 57.43 62.48
C ALA A 153 -14.01 58.29 62.61
N THR A 154 -14.96 58.15 61.67
CA THR A 154 -16.25 58.86 61.73
C THR A 154 -17.12 58.37 62.88
N GLU A 155 -17.12 57.07 63.19
CA GLU A 155 -17.81 56.53 64.35
C GLU A 155 -17.18 57.02 65.67
N ALA A 156 -15.85 57.03 65.77
CA ALA A 156 -15.15 57.59 66.93
C ALA A 156 -15.45 59.10 67.10
N ALA A 157 -15.44 59.87 66.01
CA ALA A 157 -15.80 61.28 66.03
C ALA A 157 -17.25 61.51 66.48
N ARG A 158 -18.20 60.68 66.01
CA ARG A 158 -19.60 60.69 66.49
C ARG A 158 -19.68 60.40 67.98
N SER A 159 -18.95 59.40 68.47
CA SER A 159 -18.94 59.03 69.88
C SER A 159 -18.37 60.15 70.76
N ILE A 160 -17.28 60.80 70.34
CA ILE A 160 -16.70 61.95 71.06
C ILE A 160 -17.68 63.13 71.05
N LEU A 161 -18.28 63.47 69.91
CA LEU A 161 -19.24 64.57 69.78
C LEU A 161 -20.51 64.34 70.59
N ALA A 162 -20.96 63.08 70.74
CA ALA A 162 -22.10 62.75 71.61
C ALA A 162 -21.75 62.81 73.10
N GLY A 163 -20.47 62.63 73.45
CA GLY A 163 -19.96 62.71 74.82
C GLY A 163 -19.52 64.11 75.26
N SER A 164 -19.15 64.99 74.32
CA SER A 164 -18.83 66.40 74.59
C SER A 164 -20.10 67.27 74.49
N GLY A 165 -20.33 68.15 75.45
CA GLY A 165 -21.44 69.11 75.43
C GLY A 165 -21.34 70.20 74.36
N GLU A 166 -20.30 70.15 73.51
CA GLU A 166 -19.96 71.16 72.48
C GLU A 166 -20.82 71.05 71.21
N ALA A 167 -21.72 70.07 71.12
CA ALA A 167 -22.61 69.92 69.96
C ALA A 167 -23.41 71.21 69.68
N ASN A 168 -23.98 71.85 70.72
CA ASN A 168 -24.73 73.10 70.56
C ASN A 168 -23.84 74.29 70.14
N ASP A 169 -22.65 74.44 70.72
CA ASP A 169 -21.71 75.52 70.33
C ASP A 169 -21.22 75.38 68.89
N LEU A 170 -21.09 74.16 68.37
CA LEU A 170 -20.76 73.89 66.97
C LEU A 170 -21.94 74.21 66.02
N PHE A 171 -23.18 73.95 66.44
CA PHE A 171 -24.37 74.34 65.68
C PHE A 171 -24.52 75.86 65.60
N ASP A 172 -24.30 76.59 66.70
CA ASP A 172 -24.40 78.04 66.74
C ASP A 172 -23.29 78.71 65.89
N ASN A 173 -22.07 78.17 65.91
CA ASN A 173 -21.00 78.63 65.01
C ASN A 173 -21.31 78.34 63.53
N ALA A 174 -21.88 77.18 63.20
CA ALA A 174 -22.28 76.86 61.83
C ALA A 174 -23.42 77.77 61.32
N LEU A 175 -24.37 78.12 62.19
CA LEU A 175 -25.42 79.11 61.88
C LEU A 175 -24.81 80.50 61.62
N GLY A 176 -23.83 80.92 62.43
CA GLY A 176 -23.11 82.19 62.23
C GLY A 176 -22.27 82.23 60.95
N GLU A 177 -21.73 81.09 60.49
CA GLU A 177 -20.96 81.00 59.25
C GLU A 177 -21.86 81.06 58.01
N ILE A 178 -23.06 80.44 58.06
CA ILE A 178 -24.08 80.56 57.03
C ILE A 178 -24.61 82.00 56.93
N ASP A 179 -24.87 82.66 58.06
CA ASP A 179 -25.30 84.07 58.12
C ASP A 179 -24.24 85.00 57.49
N LYS A 180 -22.95 84.71 57.70
CA LYS A 180 -21.83 85.41 57.06
C LYS A 180 -21.70 85.21 55.55
N CYS A 181 -22.20 84.09 55.00
CA CYS A 181 -22.21 83.82 53.56
C CYS A 181 -23.48 84.33 52.86
N LEU A 182 -24.52 84.69 53.62
CA LEU A 182 -25.80 85.21 53.13
C LEU A 182 -25.90 86.74 53.15
N ASN A 183 -24.96 87.41 53.82
CA ASN A 183 -24.77 88.86 53.82
C ASN A 183 -23.58 89.26 52.94
#